data_AF-A0A7Y2H8E3-F1
#
_entry.id   AF-A0A7Y2H8E3-F1
#
_cell.length_a   1.000
_cell.length_b   1.000
_cell.length_c   1.000
_cell.angle_alpha   90.00
_cell.angle_beta   90.00
_cell.angle_gamma   90.00
#
_symmetry.space_group_name_H-M   'P 1'
#
loop_
_entity.id
_entity.type
_entity.pdbx_description
1 polymer ?
#
loop_
_entity_poly.entity_id
_entity_poly.type
_entity_poly.pdbx_seq_one_letter_code
_entity_poly.pdbx_strand_id
1 'polypeptide(L)' 'VIGDTLHSDILGGKNFGYHTCWYNYSNNENEGVPTDYEIKDLRELGGILEMGMT' A
#
# COMPACT_ATOMS: atom_id res chain seq x y z
N VAL A 1 -4.68 4.91 -2.06
CA VAL A 1 -3.43 5.20 -2.83
C VAL A 1 -2.68 3.90 -3.01
N ILE A 2 -2.18 3.63 -4.21
CA ILE A 2 -1.31 2.49 -4.51
C ILE A 2 -0.01 3.08 -5.05
N GLY A 3 1.13 2.65 -4.53
CA GLY A 3 2.44 3.14 -4.97
C GLY A 3 3.58 2.34 -4.36
N ASP A 4 4.79 2.52 -4.89
CA ASP A 4 5.98 1.76 -4.53
C ASP A 4 6.90 2.52 -3.57
N THR A 5 6.69 3.82 -3.39
CA THR A 5 7.52 4.66 -2.52
C THR A 5 6.84 4.92 -1.18
N LEU A 6 7.46 4.43 -0.09
CA LEU A 6 6.94 4.57 1.28
C LEU A 6 6.63 6.02 1.67
N HIS A 7 7.50 6.97 1.36
CA HIS A 7 7.34 8.35 1.84
C HIS A 7 6.37 9.18 0.99
N SER A 8 6.45 9.11 -0.36
CA SER A 8 5.57 9.91 -1.22
C SER A 8 4.17 9.31 -1.34
N ASP A 9 4.07 8.00 -1.55
CA ASP A 9 2.80 7.38 -1.90
C ASP A 9 2.05 6.93 -0.64
N ILE A 10 2.77 6.28 0.28
CA ILE A 10 2.16 5.66 1.45
C ILE A 10 1.99 6.68 2.57
N LEU A 11 3.08 7.27 3.07
CA LEU A 11 2.98 8.32 4.10
C LEU A 11 2.21 9.53 3.58
N GLY A 12 2.46 9.95 2.34
CA GLY A 12 1.66 10.99 1.68
C GLY A 12 0.17 10.64 1.67
N GLY A 13 -0.20 9.46 1.15
CA GLY A 13 -1.59 9.02 1.13
C GLY A 13 -2.26 8.98 2.50
N LYS A 14 -1.56 8.48 3.53
CA LYS A 14 -2.06 8.46 4.91
C LYS A 14 -2.27 9.84 5.49
N ASN A 15 -1.37 10.79 5.22
CA ASN A 15 -1.51 12.18 5.68
C ASN A 15 -2.75 12.87 5.11
N PHE A 16 -3.23 12.45 3.94
CA PHE A 16 -4.49 12.91 3.34
C PHE A 16 -5.70 12.07 3.72
N GLY A 17 -5.54 11.07 4.60
CA GLY A 17 -6.64 10.24 5.10
C GLY A 17 -7.09 9.12 4.17
N TYR A 18 -6.27 8.71 3.19
CA TYR A 18 -6.60 7.60 2.31
C TYR A 18 -6.09 6.26 2.86
N HIS A 19 -6.77 5.17 2.51
CA HIS A 19 -6.20 3.83 2.58
C HIS A 19 -5.02 3.70 1.62
N THR A 20 -3.94 3.05 2.04
CA THR A 20 -2.70 2.93 1.26
C THR A 20 -2.28 1.47 1.05
N CYS A 21 -1.79 1.19 -0.15
CA CYS A 21 -1.25 -0.10 -0.53
C CYS A 21 0.17 0.08 -1.08
N TRP A 22 1.15 -0.51 -0.41
CA TRP A 22 2.54 -0.47 -0.81
C TRP A 22 2.88 -1.61 -1.77
N TYR A 23 3.33 -1.27 -2.97
CA TYR A 23 3.82 -2.21 -3.96
C TYR A 23 5.32 -2.49 -3.76
N ASN A 24 5.62 -3.50 -2.96
CA ASN A 24 6.97 -3.87 -2.55
C ASN A 24 7.54 -5.06 -3.37
N TYR A 25 7.59 -4.92 -4.69
CA TYR A 25 8.14 -5.98 -5.57
C TYR A 25 9.62 -6.29 -5.32
N SER A 26 10.37 -5.33 -4.78
CA SER A 26 11.79 -5.47 -4.44
C SER A 26 12.04 -6.11 -3.08
N ASN A 27 11.00 -6.39 -2.29
CA ASN A 27 11.11 -6.93 -0.93
C ASN A 27 12.02 -6.08 -0.03
N ASN A 28 11.85 -4.76 -0.09
CA ASN A 28 12.51 -3.82 0.79
C ASN A 28 11.87 -3.86 2.19
N GLU A 29 12.62 -3.43 3.21
CA GLU A 29 12.07 -3.30 4.56
C GLU A 29 11.17 -2.05 4.67
N ASN A 30 10.13 -2.15 5.49
CA ASN A 30 9.29 -1.01 5.81
C ASN A 30 9.97 -0.14 6.88
N GLU A 31 10.25 1.12 6.56
CA GLU A 31 10.93 2.10 7.43
C GLU A 31 10.02 2.65 8.56
N GLY A 32 9.05 1.86 9.03
CA GLY A 32 8.09 2.27 10.06
C GLY A 32 6.94 3.16 9.55
N VAL A 33 6.69 3.17 8.24
CA VAL A 33 5.59 3.94 7.64
C VAL A 33 4.28 3.18 7.84
N PRO A 34 3.24 3.81 8.42
CA PRO A 34 1.94 3.17 8.61
C PRO A 34 1.30 2.83 7.27
N THR A 35 1.19 1.54 6.96
CA THR A 35 0.75 1.01 5.67
C THR A 35 -0.46 0.13 5.89
N ASP A 36 -1.56 0.33 5.14
CA ASP A 36 -2.77 -0.49 5.33
C ASP A 36 -2.64 -1.87 4.66
N TYR A 37 -2.00 -1.91 3.48
CA TYR A 37 -1.76 -3.14 2.73
C TYR A 37 -0.36 -3.15 2.12
N GLU A 38 0.29 -4.31 2.03
CA GLU A 38 1.52 -4.51 1.27
C GLU A 38 1.30 -5.66 0.28
N ILE A 39 1.74 -5.47 -0.95
CA ILE A 39 1.70 -6.48 -2.01
C ILE A 39 3.06 -6.58 -2.69
N LYS A 40 3.41 -7.77 -3.17
CA LYS A 40 4.64 -8.01 -3.97
C LYS A 40 4.33 -8.14 -5.44
N ASP A 41 3.09 -8.47 -5.77
CA ASP A 41 2.59 -8.61 -7.12
C ASP A 41 1.24 -7.90 -7.28
N LEU A 42 1.06 -7.19 -8.39
CA LEU A 42 -0.17 -6.44 -8.65
C LEU A 42 -1.42 -7.32 -8.73
N ARG A 43 -1.28 -8.62 -9.00
CA ARG A 43 -2.40 -9.58 -9.01
C ARG A 43 -3.05 -9.74 -7.64
N GLU A 44 -2.33 -9.42 -6.56
CA GLU A 44 -2.85 -9.48 -5.19
C GLU A 44 -3.88 -8.38 -4.90
N LEU A 45 -3.92 -7.30 -5.71
CA LEU A 45 -4.89 -6.20 -5.56
C LEU A 45 -6.34 -6.67 -5.62
N GLY A 46 -6.64 -7.70 -6.43
CA GLY A 46 -8.00 -8.22 -6.55
C GLY A 46 -8.60 -8.59 -5.19
N GLY A 47 -7.85 -9.33 -4.38
CA GLY A 47 -8.30 -9.74 -3.05
C GLY A 47 -8.50 -8.57 -2.08
N ILE A 48 -7.65 -7.54 -2.17
CA ILE A 48 -7.77 -6.34 -1.32
C ILE A 48 -9.01 -5.53 -1.68
N LEU A 49 -9.25 -5.33 -2.98
CA LEU A 49 -10.38 -4.53 -3.46
C LEU A 49 -11.72 -5.22 -3.18
N GLU A 50 -11.76 -6.55 -3.21
CA GLU A 50 -12.95 -7.32 -2.85
C GLU A 50 -13.31 -7.19 -1.35
N MET A 51 -12.33 -7.15 -0.44
CA MET A 51 -12.56 -6.97 0.99
C MET A 51 -13.17 -5.60 1.33
N GLY A 52 -12.91 -4.57 0.53
CA GLY A 52 -13.43 -3.22 0.76
C GLY A 52 -14.89 -3.01 0.34
N MET A 53 -15.54 -4.03 -0.24
CA MET A 53 -16.93 -3.95 -0.74
C MET A 53 -17.97 -4.55 0.20
N THR A 54 -17.56 -5.07 1.36
CA THR A 54 -18.43 -5.66 2.41
C THR A 54 -18.41 -4.80 3.66
#